data_AF-A0A2P2JAY6-F1
#
_entry.id   AF-A0A2P2JAY6-F1
#
_cell.length_a   1.000
_cell.length_b   1.000
_cell.length_c   1.000
_cell.angle_alpha   90.00
_cell.angle_beta   90.00
_cell.angle_gamma   90.00
#
_symmetry.space_group_name_H-M   'P 1'
#
loop_
_entity.id
_entity.type
_entity.pdbx_description
1 polymer ?
#
loop_
_entity_poly.entity_id
_entity_poly.type
_entity_poly.pdbx_seq_one_letter_code
_entity_poly.pdbx_strand_id
1 'polypeptide(L)'
;MLMSQLLHLDRLVPVASSTIEAFGGPKEVGEAIIRSVTGSGQRPDLEGTLIGSCLREDTPKKVKYYELEFRVESPSFRRHNVAVCCAHGGRLYTLNAQSPESAWPNVKADFHRIADSFRLII
;
A
#
# COMPACT_ATOMS: atom_id res chain seq x y z
N MET A 1 4.67 15.74 -6.45
CA MET A 1 3.79 16.06 -5.30
C MET A 1 3.09 14.82 -4.73
N LEU A 2 2.62 13.87 -5.55
CA LEU A 2 2.01 12.60 -5.09
C LEU A 2 2.97 11.63 -4.38
N MET A 3 4.26 11.64 -4.75
CA MET A 3 5.25 10.63 -4.34
C MET A 3 5.71 10.74 -2.87
N SER A 4 5.58 11.90 -2.22
CA SER A 4 6.00 12.08 -0.81
C SER A 4 4.89 11.77 0.20
N GLN A 5 3.63 11.61 -0.25
CA GLN A 5 2.48 11.41 0.63
C GLN A 5 2.17 9.92 0.87
N LEU A 6 2.72 9.01 0.05
CA LEU A 6 2.62 7.55 0.23
C LEU A 6 3.52 6.99 1.33
N LEU A 7 4.39 7.81 1.93
CA LEU A 7 5.30 7.41 3.02
C LEU A 7 4.56 7.02 4.31
N HIS A 8 3.30 7.40 4.45
CA HIS A 8 2.43 7.04 5.57
C HIS A 8 1.13 6.50 5.00
N LEU A 9 1.09 5.20 4.71
CA LEU A 9 -0.08 4.47 4.18
C LEU A 9 -1.28 4.40 5.17
N ASP A 10 -1.42 5.39 6.06
CA ASP A 10 -2.50 5.53 7.04
C ASP A 10 -3.12 6.94 6.96
N ARG A 11 -3.10 7.57 5.78
CA ARG A 11 -3.59 8.95 5.60
C ARG A 11 -4.56 9.07 4.43
N LEU A 12 -5.49 10.03 4.59
CA LEU A 12 -6.32 10.54 3.51
C LEU A 12 -5.58 11.62 2.77
N VAL A 13 -5.44 11.48 1.45
CA VAL A 13 -4.70 12.41 0.61
C VAL A 13 -5.60 12.94 -0.50
N PRO A 14 -5.80 14.27 -0.63
CA PRO A 14 -6.48 14.83 -1.79
C PRO A 14 -5.75 14.50 -3.08
N VAL A 15 -6.49 14.06 -4.09
CA VAL A 15 -5.95 13.70 -5.40
C VAL A 15 -6.83 14.25 -6.50
N ALA A 16 -6.22 14.63 -7.63
CA ALA A 16 -6.95 15.14 -8.79
C ALA A 16 -7.83 14.08 -9.46
N SER A 17 -7.49 12.80 -9.31
CA SER A 17 -8.27 11.68 -9.84
C SER A 17 -9.27 11.15 -8.82
N SER A 18 -10.47 10.77 -9.30
CA SER A 18 -11.47 10.06 -8.51
C SER A 18 -11.31 8.55 -8.53
N THR A 19 -10.39 7.99 -9.32
CA THR A 19 -10.16 6.54 -9.44
C THR A 19 -8.69 6.17 -9.25
N ILE A 20 -8.44 4.99 -8.67
CA ILE A 20 -7.08 4.50 -8.38
C ILE A 20 -6.30 4.15 -9.66
N GLU A 21 -7.00 3.78 -10.73
CA GLU A 21 -6.39 3.38 -12.01
C GLU A 21 -5.67 4.53 -12.72
N ALA A 22 -6.01 5.78 -12.40
CA ALA A 22 -5.27 6.93 -12.91
C ALA A 22 -3.81 6.99 -12.41
N PHE A 23 -3.46 6.19 -11.39
CA PHE A 23 -2.10 6.07 -10.87
C PHE A 23 -1.32 4.89 -11.48
N GLY A 24 -1.92 4.14 -12.41
CA GLY A 24 -1.37 2.91 -12.97
C GLY A 24 -2.03 1.66 -12.41
N GLY A 25 -1.59 0.48 -12.85
CA GLY A 25 -2.07 -0.81 -12.34
C GLY A 25 -1.55 -1.15 -10.94
N PRO A 26 -2.06 -2.22 -10.28
CA PRO A 26 -1.65 -2.59 -8.93
C PRO A 26 -0.13 -2.76 -8.77
N LYS A 27 0.52 -3.41 -9.73
CA LYS A 27 1.98 -3.61 -9.72
C LYS A 27 2.75 -2.29 -9.83
N GLU A 28 2.35 -1.43 -10.77
CA GLU A 28 3.01 -0.13 -11.00
C GLU A 28 2.90 0.78 -9.77
N VAL A 29 1.71 0.81 -9.15
CA VAL A 29 1.46 1.54 -7.91
C VAL A 29 2.27 0.93 -6.75
N GLY A 30 2.31 -0.40 -6.64
CA GLY A 30 3.13 -1.10 -5.65
C GLY A 30 4.61 -0.75 -5.76
N GLU A 31 5.18 -0.82 -6.96
CA GLU A 31 6.57 -0.43 -7.20
C GLU A 31 6.82 1.05 -6.93
N ALA A 32 5.86 1.92 -7.26
CA ALA A 32 5.94 3.34 -6.96
C ALA A 32 5.97 3.63 -5.45
N ILE A 33 5.17 2.90 -4.67
CA ILE A 33 5.20 2.95 -3.21
C ILE A 33 6.56 2.50 -2.69
N ILE A 34 7.09 1.38 -3.20
CA ILE A 34 8.41 0.89 -2.79
C ILE A 34 9.49 1.93 -3.07
N ARG A 35 9.54 2.47 -4.29
CA ARG A 35 10.48 3.55 -4.63
C ARG A 35 10.33 4.74 -3.69
N SER A 36 9.11 5.17 -3.39
CA SER A 36 8.88 6.26 -2.44
C SER A 36 9.45 5.96 -1.05
N VAL A 37 9.16 4.77 -0.50
CA VAL A 37 9.59 4.35 0.84
C VAL A 37 11.12 4.23 0.93
N THR A 38 11.77 3.70 -0.11
CA THR A 38 13.23 3.57 -0.17
C THR A 38 13.94 4.87 -0.56
N GLY A 39 13.20 5.98 -0.74
CA GLY A 39 13.76 7.26 -1.16
C GLY A 39 14.35 7.21 -2.57
N SER A 40 13.81 6.37 -3.45
CA SER A 40 14.23 6.20 -4.84
C SER A 40 15.73 5.89 -4.98
N GLY A 41 16.28 5.09 -4.08
CA GLY A 41 17.70 4.73 -4.05
C GLY A 41 18.61 5.77 -3.38
N GLN A 42 18.09 6.88 -2.86
CA GLN A 42 18.86 7.84 -2.08
C GLN A 42 19.23 7.33 -0.68
N ARG A 43 18.62 6.22 -0.23
CA ARG A 43 18.91 5.55 1.03
C ARG A 43 19.55 4.19 0.71
N PRO A 44 20.88 4.12 0.57
CA PRO A 44 21.56 2.91 0.11
C PRO A 44 21.35 1.70 1.05
N ASP A 45 21.10 1.97 2.33
CA ASP A 45 20.88 0.94 3.35
C ASP A 45 19.39 0.56 3.52
N LEU A 46 18.50 1.05 2.65
CA LEU A 46 17.07 0.79 2.72
C LEU A 46 16.57 0.16 1.43
N GLU A 47 16.31 -1.14 1.47
CA GLU A 47 15.77 -1.91 0.37
C GLU A 47 14.26 -2.14 0.57
N GLY A 48 13.54 -2.26 -0.54
CA GLY A 48 12.13 -2.62 -0.53
C GLY A 48 11.81 -3.57 -1.67
N THR A 49 10.97 -4.55 -1.38
CA THR A 49 10.61 -5.61 -2.33
C THR A 49 9.10 -5.74 -2.37
N LEU A 50 8.52 -5.58 -3.56
CA LEU A 50 7.12 -5.91 -3.79
C LEU A 50 6.99 -7.44 -3.90
N ILE A 51 6.18 -8.04 -3.02
CA ILE A 51 5.96 -9.49 -2.96
C ILE A 51 4.70 -9.85 -3.73
N GLY A 52 3.63 -9.08 -3.56
CA GLY A 52 2.34 -9.32 -4.19
C GLY A 52 1.61 -8.03 -4.50
N SER A 53 0.81 -8.06 -5.58
CA SER A 53 -0.10 -6.98 -5.92
C SER A 53 -1.36 -7.56 -6.56
N CYS A 54 -2.53 -7.18 -6.06
CA CYS A 54 -3.81 -7.64 -6.57
C CYS A 54 -4.80 -6.48 -6.72
N LEU A 55 -5.76 -6.64 -7.63
CA LEU A 55 -6.92 -5.78 -7.76
C LEU A 55 -8.13 -6.49 -7.15
N ARG A 56 -8.76 -5.83 -6.18
CA ARG A 56 -10.09 -6.18 -5.69
C ARG A 56 -11.09 -5.11 -6.11
N GLU A 57 -12.23 -5.53 -6.65
CA GLU A 57 -13.31 -4.63 -7.05
C GLU A 57 -14.52 -4.76 -6.13
N ASP A 58 -15.14 -3.62 -5.80
CA ASP A 58 -16.47 -3.52 -5.20
C ASP A 58 -17.40 -2.93 -6.26
N THR A 59 -17.98 -3.81 -7.09
CA THR A 59 -18.80 -3.43 -8.25
C THR A 59 -20.02 -2.58 -7.86
N PRO A 60 -20.78 -2.90 -6.79
CA PRO A 60 -21.92 -2.07 -6.37
C PRO A 60 -21.53 -0.63 -6.05
N LYS A 61 -20.39 -0.42 -5.36
CA LYS A 61 -19.91 0.92 -4.99
C LYS A 61 -19.02 1.57 -6.07
N LYS A 62 -18.68 0.83 -7.13
CA LYS A 62 -17.74 1.24 -8.19
C LYS A 62 -16.39 1.71 -7.63
N VAL A 63 -15.88 1.00 -6.62
CA VAL A 63 -14.57 1.29 -6.02
C VAL A 63 -13.62 0.13 -6.31
N LYS A 64 -12.42 0.46 -6.76
CA LYS A 64 -11.31 -0.48 -6.95
C LYS A 64 -10.28 -0.29 -5.85
N TYR A 65 -9.79 -1.40 -5.33
CA TYR A 65 -8.81 -1.47 -4.25
C TYR A 65 -7.59 -2.20 -4.78
N TYR A 66 -6.41 -1.59 -4.60
CA TYR A 66 -5.15 -2.27 -4.83
C TYR A 66 -4.64 -2.80 -3.51
N GLU A 67 -4.42 -4.10 -3.47
CA GLU A 67 -3.87 -4.81 -2.31
C GLU A 67 -2.42 -5.15 -2.61
N LEU A 68 -1.53 -4.81 -1.69
CA LEU A 68 -0.10 -4.84 -1.88
C LEU A 68 0.55 -5.55 -0.70
N GLU A 69 1.41 -6.52 -0.97
CA GLU A 69 2.27 -7.16 0.03
C GLU A 69 3.71 -6.83 -0.30
N PHE A 70 4.47 -6.33 0.68
CA PHE A 70 5.84 -5.91 0.45
C PHE A 70 6.68 -5.94 1.73
N ARG A 71 8.00 -6.00 1.52
CA ARG A 71 9.01 -5.88 2.58
C ARG A 71 9.76 -4.56 2.46
N VAL A 72 10.20 -4.07 3.61
CA VAL A 72 11.15 -2.95 3.72
C VAL A 72 12.21 -3.35 4.72
N GLU A 73 13.47 -3.29 4.30
CA GLU A 73 14.59 -3.87 5.03
C GLU A 73 15.78 -2.92 5.08
N SER A 74 16.44 -2.89 6.23
CA SER A 74 17.71 -2.21 6.48
C SER A 74 18.57 -3.07 7.42
N PRO A 75 19.84 -2.70 7.68
CA PRO A 75 20.65 -3.38 8.69
C PRO A 75 20.02 -3.36 10.10
N SER A 76 19.18 -2.37 10.39
CA SER A 76 18.62 -2.16 11.74
C SER A 76 17.21 -2.74 11.94
N PHE A 77 16.45 -2.93 10.86
CA PHE A 77 15.09 -3.46 10.94
C PHE A 77 14.66 -4.13 9.64
N ARG A 78 13.70 -5.05 9.76
CA ARG A 78 13.00 -5.66 8.63
C ARG A 78 11.53 -5.71 8.97
N ARG A 79 10.68 -5.21 8.07
CA ARG A 79 9.23 -5.21 8.27
C ARG A 79 8.49 -5.76 7.07
N HIS A 80 7.43 -6.51 7.37
CA HIS A 80 6.47 -7.02 6.41
C HIS A 80 5.21 -6.17 6.46
N ASN A 81 4.70 -5.81 5.28
CA ASN A 81 3.58 -4.91 5.14
C ASN A 81 2.52 -5.54 4.23
N VAL A 82 1.26 -5.42 4.64
CA VAL A 82 0.10 -5.64 3.78
C VAL A 82 -0.68 -4.34 3.75
N ALA A 83 -0.80 -3.75 2.57
CA ALA A 83 -1.44 -2.46 2.37
C ALA A 83 -2.62 -2.56 1.41
N VAL A 84 -3.60 -1.67 1.62
CA VAL A 84 -4.71 -1.47 0.70
C VAL A 84 -4.78 0.00 0.35
N CYS A 85 -4.94 0.32 -0.93
CA CYS A 85 -5.20 1.69 -1.37
C CYS A 85 -6.34 1.76 -2.39
N CYS A 86 -7.15 2.81 -2.31
CA CYS A 86 -8.19 3.12 -3.28
C CYS A 86 -8.38 4.63 -3.39
N ALA A 87 -9.00 5.09 -4.48
CA ALA A 87 -9.39 6.48 -4.62
C ALA A 87 -10.90 6.58 -4.89
N HIS A 88 -11.53 7.56 -4.25
CA HIS A 88 -12.94 7.88 -4.45
C HIS A 88 -13.20 9.34 -4.07
N GLY A 89 -14.00 10.07 -4.86
CA GLY A 89 -14.39 11.45 -4.55
C GLY A 89 -13.21 12.42 -4.39
N GLY A 90 -12.16 12.27 -5.22
CA GLY A 90 -10.96 13.12 -5.16
C GLY A 90 -10.09 12.91 -3.93
N ARG A 91 -10.23 11.77 -3.25
CA ARG A 91 -9.41 11.38 -2.09
C ARG A 91 -8.83 9.99 -2.29
N LEU A 92 -7.57 9.82 -1.90
CA LEU A 92 -6.89 8.55 -1.76
C LEU A 92 -7.06 8.07 -0.31
N TYR A 93 -7.47 6.82 -0.15
CA TYR A 93 -7.62 6.13 1.10
C TYR A 93 -6.59 5.01 1.16
N THR A 94 -5.93 4.89 2.30
CA THR A 94 -4.85 3.91 2.50
C THR A 94 -5.00 3.24 3.85
N LEU A 95 -4.62 1.97 3.92
CA LEU A 95 -4.42 1.18 5.13
C LEU A 95 -3.09 0.45 4.98
N ASN A 96 -2.27 0.41 6.02
CA ASN A 96 -1.09 -0.45 6.05
C ASN A 96 -0.93 -1.17 7.38
N ALA A 97 -1.14 -2.49 7.35
CA ALA A 97 -0.78 -3.36 8.45
C ALA A 97 0.71 -3.73 8.33
N GLN A 98 1.50 -3.43 9.36
CA GLN A 98 2.94 -3.70 9.38
C GLN A 98 3.39 -4.45 10.63
N SER A 99 4.36 -5.35 10.47
CA SER A 99 4.99 -6.08 11.58
C SER A 99 6.49 -6.24 11.34
N PRO A 100 7.31 -6.43 12.40
CA PRO A 100 8.64 -6.96 12.23
C PRO A 100 8.59 -8.30 11.47
N GLU A 101 9.54 -8.53 10.57
CA GLU A 101 9.58 -9.76 9.76
C GLU A 101 9.62 -11.03 10.63
N SER A 102 10.23 -10.97 11.82
CA SER A 102 10.26 -12.08 12.77
C SER A 102 8.88 -12.46 13.33
N ALA A 103 7.94 -11.51 13.38
CA ALA A 103 6.57 -11.74 13.84
C ALA A 103 5.62 -12.12 12.70
N TRP A 104 6.02 -11.94 11.43
CA TRP A 104 5.18 -12.14 10.25
C TRP A 104 4.44 -13.49 10.22
N PRO A 105 5.08 -14.64 10.51
CA PRO A 105 4.38 -15.94 10.48
C PRO A 105 3.18 -16.01 11.42
N ASN A 106 3.20 -15.26 12.54
CA ASN A 106 2.15 -15.27 13.54
C ASN A 106 0.98 -14.33 13.19
N VAL A 107 1.26 -13.24 12.46
CA VAL A 107 0.27 -12.18 12.18
C VAL A 107 -0.21 -12.17 10.73
N LYS A 108 0.38 -12.99 9.85
CA LYS A 108 0.06 -13.05 8.42
C LYS A 108 -1.43 -13.18 8.14
N ALA A 109 -2.07 -14.15 8.78
CA ALA A 109 -3.50 -14.40 8.57
C ALA A 109 -4.36 -13.19 9.00
N ASP A 110 -3.99 -12.52 10.09
CA ASP A 110 -4.70 -11.35 10.58
C ASP A 110 -4.49 -10.15 9.66
N PHE A 111 -3.28 -9.95 9.13
CA PHE A 111 -2.99 -8.85 8.22
C PHE A 111 -3.77 -8.95 6.92
N HIS A 112 -3.84 -10.15 6.33
CA HIS A 112 -4.71 -10.38 5.17
C HIS A 112 -6.18 -10.13 5.52
N ARG A 113 -6.65 -10.60 6.69
CA ARG A 113 -8.03 -10.34 7.14
C ARG A 113 -8.33 -8.84 7.31
N ILE A 114 -7.38 -8.08 7.87
CA ILE A 114 -7.50 -6.62 8.02
C ILE A 114 -7.58 -5.97 6.63
N ALA A 115 -6.70 -6.34 5.69
CA ALA A 115 -6.72 -5.84 4.32
C ALA A 115 -8.04 -6.15 3.59
N ASP A 116 -8.51 -7.40 3.67
CA ASP A 116 -9.77 -7.85 3.05
C ASP A 116 -10.99 -7.11 3.60
N SER A 117 -10.94 -6.72 4.87
CA SER A 117 -12.01 -5.99 5.54
C SER A 117 -12.10 -4.51 5.13
N PHE A 118 -11.04 -3.96 4.53
CA PHE A 118 -11.00 -2.54 4.15
C PHE A 118 -11.98 -2.23 3.02
N ARG A 119 -12.98 -1.40 3.33
CA ARG A 119 -14.08 -0.98 2.46
C ARG A 119 -14.44 0.47 2.75
N LEU A 120 -14.76 1.25 1.72
CA LEU A 120 -15.40 2.54 1.91
C LEU A 120 -16.89 2.36 2.24
N ILE A 121 -17.38 3.15 3.20
CA ILE A 121 -18.80 3.28 3.51
C ILE A 121 -19.25 4.60 2.87
N ILE A 122 -19.75 4.49 1.64
CA ILE A 122 -20.19 5.59 0.76
C ILE A 122 -21.59 5.30 0.23
#